data_AF-A0A8X6WJL4-F1
#
_entry.id   AF-A0A8X6WJL4-F1
#
_cell.length_a   1.000
_cell.length_b   1.000
_cell.length_c   1.000
_cell.angle_alpha   90.00
_cell.angle_beta   90.00
_cell.angle_gamma   90.00
#
_symmetry.space_group_name_H-M   'P 1'
#
loop_
_entity.id
_entity.type
_entity.pdbx_description
1 polymer ?
#
loop_
_entity_poly.entity_id
_entity_poly.type
_entity_poly.pdbx_seq_one_letter_code
_entity_poly.pdbx_strand_id
1 'polypeptide(L)'
;MSSLSLNQYLNEMEDFLQHGNGEKSAEYLSIQHPHATNSRIYNSNPESSIRRIFEPPWDDLVFYHIKCLLEISKGNYTEAYKHHFVLVQYPSKNFSF
;
A
#
# COMPACT_ATOMS: atom_id res chain seq x y z
N MET A 1 -1.67 -13.94 -17.45
CA MET A 1 -1.28 -13.17 -16.25
C MET A 1 -1.57 -11.71 -16.53
N SER A 2 -2.74 -11.22 -16.09
CA SER A 2 -3.04 -9.78 -16.14
C SER A 2 -2.03 -9.08 -15.25
N SER A 3 -1.26 -8.18 -15.84
CA SER A 3 -0.22 -7.45 -15.13
C SER A 3 -0.86 -6.22 -14.49
N LEU A 4 -1.25 -6.36 -13.22
CA LEU A 4 -1.85 -5.29 -12.42
C LEU A 4 -0.98 -4.02 -12.47
N SER A 5 -1.57 -2.89 -12.86
CA SER A 5 -0.91 -1.57 -12.80
C SER A 5 -1.13 -0.92 -11.43
N LEU A 6 -0.29 0.07 -11.07
CA LEU A 6 -0.49 0.87 -9.85
C LEU A 6 -1.94 1.41 -9.75
N ASN A 7 -2.46 2.06 -10.79
CA ASN A 7 -3.81 2.62 -10.71
C ASN A 7 -4.88 1.54 -10.51
N GLN A 8 -4.74 0.37 -11.12
CA GLN A 8 -5.70 -0.74 -10.89
C GLN A 8 -5.62 -1.22 -9.44
N TYR A 9 -4.41 -1.41 -8.92
CA TYR A 9 -4.19 -1.75 -7.51
C TYR A 9 -4.85 -0.73 -6.57
N LEU A 10 -4.65 0.57 -6.82
CA LEU A 10 -5.21 1.64 -5.98
C LEU A 10 -6.75 1.67 -6.04
N ASN A 11 -7.34 1.52 -7.23
CA ASN A 11 -8.80 1.51 -7.37
C ASN A 11 -9.43 0.25 -6.72
N GLU A 12 -8.83 -0.92 -6.89
CA GLU A 12 -9.32 -2.16 -6.25
C GLU A 12 -9.23 -2.06 -4.72
N MET A 13 -8.11 -1.54 -4.20
CA MET A 13 -7.95 -1.35 -2.76
C MET A 13 -8.99 -0.35 -2.22
N GLU A 14 -9.24 0.75 -2.92
CA GLU A 14 -10.24 1.73 -2.50
C GLU A 14 -11.66 1.15 -2.53
N ASP A 15 -11.99 0.33 -3.52
CA ASP A 15 -13.26 -0.39 -3.56
C ASP A 15 -13.45 -1.29 -2.34
N PHE A 16 -12.41 -2.02 -1.91
CA PHE A 16 -12.48 -2.83 -0.69
C PHE A 16 -12.68 -1.99 0.57
N LEU A 17 -12.04 -0.83 0.68
CA LEU A 17 -12.20 0.07 1.82
C LEU A 17 -13.61 0.66 1.88
N GLN A 18 -14.14 1.15 0.75
CA GLN A 18 -15.49 1.73 0.67
C GLN A 18 -16.59 0.73 1.00
N HIS A 19 -16.38 -0.55 0.68
CA HIS A 19 -17.33 -1.62 1.01
C HIS A 19 -17.08 -2.27 2.38
N GLY A 20 -16.15 -1.73 3.19
CA GLY A 20 -15.86 -2.26 4.52
C GLY A 20 -15.22 -3.65 4.53
N ASN A 21 -14.61 -4.06 3.41
CA ASN A 21 -13.95 -5.37 3.28
C ASN A 21 -12.53 -5.33 3.87
N GLY A 22 -12.47 -5.39 5.21
CA GLY A 22 -11.20 -5.34 5.94
C GLY A 22 -10.24 -6.49 5.62
N GLU A 23 -10.76 -7.69 5.32
CA GLU A 23 -9.94 -8.85 4.97
C GLU A 23 -9.20 -8.63 3.64
N LYS A 24 -9.92 -8.24 2.58
CA LYS A 24 -9.29 -7.94 1.29
C LYS A 24 -8.36 -6.74 1.34
N SER A 25 -8.73 -5.72 2.11
CA SER A 25 -7.87 -4.56 2.34
C SER A 25 -6.56 -4.97 3.01
N ALA A 26 -6.61 -5.84 4.02
CA ALA A 26 -5.43 -6.37 4.70
C ALA A 26 -4.57 -7.26 3.79
N GLU A 27 -5.19 -8.10 2.96
CA GLU A 27 -4.48 -8.89 1.94
C GLU A 27 -3.71 -7.98 0.97
N TYR A 28 -4.33 -6.88 0.51
CA TYR A 28 -3.70 -5.93 -0.41
C TYR A 28 -2.59 -5.11 0.26
N LEU A 29 -2.60 -4.98 1.58
CA LEU A 29 -1.51 -4.36 2.35
C LEU A 29 -0.41 -5.34 2.77
N SER A 30 -0.56 -6.62 2.47
CA SER A 30 0.43 -7.63 2.80
C SER A 30 1.56 -7.67 1.79
N ILE A 31 2.79 -7.62 2.28
CA ILE A 31 4.00 -7.88 1.47
C ILE A 31 4.08 -9.33 0.97
N GLN A 32 3.26 -10.23 1.50
CA GLN A 32 3.18 -11.63 1.06
C GLN A 32 2.25 -11.84 -0.14
N HIS A 33 1.42 -10.84 -0.46
CA HIS A 33 0.50 -10.95 -1.58
C HIS A 33 1.26 -10.97 -2.93
N PRO A 34 0.81 -11.72 -3.94
CA PRO A 34 1.51 -11.82 -5.24
C PRO A 34 1.84 -10.49 -5.91
N HIS A 35 1.06 -9.43 -5.67
CA HIS A 35 1.31 -8.10 -6.21
C HIS A 35 2.63 -7.49 -5.71
N ALA A 36 3.13 -7.90 -4.53
CA ALA A 36 4.30 -7.30 -3.89
C ALA A 36 5.58 -7.44 -4.74
N THR A 37 5.62 -8.44 -5.62
CA THR A 37 6.73 -8.67 -6.56
C THR A 37 6.56 -7.95 -7.91
N ASN A 38 5.41 -7.33 -8.15
CA ASN A 38 5.08 -6.69 -9.42
C ASN A 38 5.62 -5.25 -9.50
N SER A 39 6.68 -5.03 -10.28
CA SER A 39 7.31 -3.71 -10.44
C SER A 39 6.42 -2.61 -11.01
N ARG A 40 5.23 -2.95 -11.54
CA ARG A 40 4.27 -1.97 -12.08
C ARG A 40 3.45 -1.27 -11.01
N ILE A 41 3.48 -1.73 -9.76
CA ILE A 41 2.75 -1.12 -8.65
C ILE A 41 3.63 -0.23 -7.77
N TYR A 42 4.96 -0.25 -7.89
CA TYR A 42 5.85 0.64 -7.14
C TYR A 42 6.73 1.45 -8.10
N ASN A 43 6.16 2.53 -8.65
CA ASN A 43 6.93 3.47 -9.47
C ASN A 43 7.63 4.54 -8.60
N SER A 44 8.44 5.41 -9.21
CA SER A 44 9.23 6.41 -8.48
C SER A 44 8.42 7.52 -7.82
N ASN A 45 7.17 7.77 -8.25
CA ASN A 45 6.34 8.86 -7.73
C ASN A 45 4.87 8.45 -7.54
N PRO A 46 4.57 7.58 -6.55
CA PRO A 46 3.22 7.07 -6.32
C PRO A 46 2.33 8.05 -5.55
N GLU A 47 2.91 9.08 -4.92
CA GLU A 47 2.22 9.95 -3.97
C GLU A 47 1.02 10.69 -4.57
N SER A 48 1.20 11.28 -5.76
CA SER A 48 0.14 12.04 -6.43
C SER A 48 -1.06 11.16 -6.80
N SER A 49 -0.81 9.91 -7.23
CA SER A 49 -1.89 8.96 -7.52
C SER A 49 -2.61 8.51 -6.25
N ILE A 50 -1.86 8.26 -5.16
CA ILE A 50 -2.42 7.80 -3.89
C ILE A 50 -3.31 8.89 -3.28
N ARG A 51 -2.79 10.12 -3.11
CA ARG A 51 -3.54 11.23 -2.50
C ARG A 51 -4.74 11.70 -3.33
N ARG A 52 -4.82 11.32 -4.61
CA ARG A 52 -5.99 11.57 -5.45
C ARG A 52 -7.11 10.55 -5.21
N ILE A 53 -6.77 9.34 -4.78
CA ILE A 53 -7.71 8.22 -4.66
C ILE A 53 -8.13 8.02 -3.20
N PHE A 54 -7.18 8.11 -2.27
CA PHE A 54 -7.42 7.87 -0.85
C PHE A 54 -7.45 9.18 -0.07
N GLU A 55 -8.33 9.23 0.92
CA GLU A 55 -8.37 10.27 1.94
C GLU A 55 -7.73 9.78 3.25
N PRO A 56 -7.32 10.69 4.15
CA PRO A 56 -6.91 10.32 5.49
C PRO A 56 -8.00 9.52 6.22
N PRO A 57 -7.63 8.44 6.93
CA PRO A 57 -6.26 8.03 7.25
C PRO A 57 -5.64 7.02 6.26
N TRP A 58 -6.32 6.65 5.18
CA TRP A 58 -5.89 5.55 4.29
C TRP A 58 -4.75 5.93 3.37
N ASP A 59 -4.66 7.19 2.94
CA ASP A 59 -3.65 7.71 2.03
C ASP A 59 -2.21 7.42 2.49
N ASP A 60 -1.88 7.76 3.74
CA ASP A 60 -0.56 7.51 4.32
C ASP A 60 -0.29 6.01 4.46
N LEU A 61 -1.30 5.22 4.82
CA LEU A 61 -1.17 3.79 5.00
C LEU A 61 -0.80 3.10 3.68
N VAL A 62 -1.49 3.44 2.58
CA VAL A 62 -1.17 2.94 1.23
C VAL A 62 0.18 3.46 0.77
N PHE A 63 0.51 4.73 1.05
CA PHE A 63 1.79 5.32 0.69
C PHE A 63 2.98 4.58 1.30
N TYR A 64 2.95 4.31 2.60
CA TYR A 64 4.03 3.58 3.26
C TYR A 64 4.14 2.13 2.78
N HIS A 65 3.03 1.49 2.41
CA HIS A 65 3.06 0.16 1.77
C HIS A 65 3.81 0.19 0.44
N ILE A 66 3.43 1.08 -0.47
CA ILE A 66 4.07 1.19 -1.80
C ILE A 66 5.56 1.56 -1.66
N LYS A 67 5.91 2.43 -0.71
CA LYS A 67 7.31 2.75 -0.39
C LYS A 67 8.08 1.54 0.14
N CYS A 68 7.46 0.74 1.01
CA CYS A 68 8.04 -0.52 1.49
C CYS A 68 8.36 -1.47 0.32
N LEU A 69 7.39 -1.70 -0.56
CA LEU A 69 7.57 -2.56 -1.74
C LEU A 69 8.66 -2.04 -2.68
N LEU A 70 8.72 -0.72 -2.90
CA LEU A 70 9.76 -0.09 -3.71
C LEU A 70 11.16 -0.37 -3.13
N GLU A 71 11.36 -0.19 -1.83
CA GLU A 71 12.66 -0.42 -1.20
C GLU A 71 13.03 -1.91 -1.13
N ILE A 72 12.04 -2.81 -0.93
CA ILE A 72 12.25 -4.27 -1.07
C ILE A 72 12.77 -4.60 -2.47
N SER A 73 12.17 -4.03 -3.52
CA SER A 73 12.57 -4.29 -4.91
C SER A 73 14.01 -3.84 -5.23
N LYS A 74 14.51 -2.84 -4.49
CA LYS A 74 15.90 -2.35 -4.60
C LYS A 74 16.89 -3.14 -3.74
N GLY A 75 16.43 -4.05 -2.89
CA GLY A 75 17.26 -4.73 -1.89
C GLY A 75 17.57 -3.87 -0.65
N ASN A 76 16.94 -2.71 -0.51
CA ASN A 76 17.14 -1.78 0.61
C ASN A 76 16.29 -2.17 1.83
N TYR A 77 16.52 -3.36 2.37
CA TYR A 77 15.66 -3.93 3.42
C TYR A 77 15.60 -3.10 4.71
N THR A 78 16.63 -2.30 5.00
CA THR A 78 16.62 -1.38 6.16
C THR A 78 15.59 -0.26 5.99
N GLU A 79 15.51 0.36 4.80
CA GLU A 79 14.52 1.40 4.53
C GLU A 79 13.12 0.80 4.38
N ALA A 80 13.02 -0.37 3.74
CA ALA A 80 11.76 -1.12 3.68
C ALA A 80 11.19 -1.39 5.08
N TYR A 81 12.03 -1.83 6.02
CA TYR A 81 11.62 -2.08 7.40
C TYR A 81 11.13 -0.81 8.09
N LYS A 82 11.77 0.35 7.88
CA LYS A 82 11.29 1.63 8.44
C LYS A 82 9.89 1.97 7.94
N HIS A 83 9.64 1.84 6.63
CA HIS A 83 8.32 2.07 6.06
C HIS A 83 7.27 1.08 6.58
N HIS A 84 7.62 -0.21 6.64
CA HIS A 84 6.75 -1.26 7.19
C HIS A 84 6.43 -1.00 8.67
N PHE A 85 7.40 -0.56 9.47
CA PHE A 85 7.18 -0.23 10.87
C PHE A 85 6.18 0.91 11.04
N VAL A 86 6.28 1.97 10.22
CA VAL A 86 5.29 3.06 10.21
C VAL A 86 3.92 2.52 9.86
N LEU A 87 3.80 1.70 8.81
CA LEU A 87 2.53 1.09 8.39
C LEU A 87 1.86 0.28 9.49
N VAL A 88 2.59 -0.54 10.26
CA VAL A 88 2.03 -1.34 11.36
C VAL A 88 1.61 -0.48 12.54
N GLN A 89 2.37 0.58 12.85
CA GLN A 89 2.08 1.48 13.97
C GLN A 89 0.97 2.49 13.67
N TYR A 90 0.80 2.86 12.39
CA TYR A 90 -0.08 3.93 11.97
C TYR A 90 -1.55 3.67 12.33
N PRO A 91 -2.12 2.46 12.12
CA PRO A 91 -3.49 2.15 12.52
C PRO A 91 -3.75 2.37 14.01
N SER A 92 -2.80 1.95 14.86
CA SER A 92 -2.94 2.03 16.33
C SER A 92 -2.98 3.47 16.85
N LYS A 93 -2.48 4.43 16.06
CA LYS A 93 -2.39 5.85 16.44
C LYS A 93 -3.51 6.70 15.84
N ASN A 94 -4.04 6.30 14.69
CA ASN A 94 -4.92 7.16 13.88
C ASN A 94 -6.35 6.61 13.73
N PHE A 95 -6.59 5.32 13.94
CA PHE A 95 -7.96 4.80 14.03
C PHE A 95 -8.43 4.84 15.48
N SER A 96 -9.54 5.55 15.71
CA SER A 96 -10.30 5.46 16.96
C SER A 96 -11.38 4.39 16.78
N PHE A 97 -11.34 3.35 17.62
CA PHE A 97 -12.34 2.28 17.66
C PHE A 97 -13.40 2.57 18.74
#